data_AF-A0AAU9X7Q0-F1
#
_entry.id   AF-A0AAU9X7Q0-F1
#
_cell.length_a   1.000
_cell.length_b   1.000
_cell.length_c   1.000
_cell.angle_alpha   90.00
_cell.angle_beta   90.00
_cell.angle_gamma   90.00
#
_symmetry.space_group_name_H-M   'P 1'
#
loop_
_entity.id
_entity.type
_entity.pdbx_description
1 polymer ?
#
loop_
_entity_poly.entity_id
_entity_poly.type
_entity_poly.pdbx_seq_one_letter_code
_entity_poly.pdbx_strand_id
1 'polypeptide(L)'
;PWLQVNPNRVCFGAKDDSYGAFAVPYDGNVVSLRLVYISGFVSCQYHTMPQGSHWGCAKESQLTTLVTNERNEVIFPRYNDRKIYSLAGYNYNSPELIFKLLSPPLKVFSGYKFRIWYRQDLLNSSEGNNYGQTCADVYVLMN
;
A
#
# COMPACT_ATOMS: atom_id res chain seq x y z
N PRO A 1 -13.41 -15.95 2.75
CA PRO A 1 -12.28 -16.25 1.81
C PRO A 1 -11.63 -14.94 1.38
N TRP A 2 -10.37 -14.94 0.93
CA TRP A 2 -9.76 -13.77 0.29
C TRP A 2 -10.32 -13.60 -1.12
N LEU A 3 -10.73 -12.37 -1.46
CA LEU A 3 -11.29 -12.01 -2.77
C LEU A 3 -10.31 -11.08 -3.47
N GLN A 4 -9.85 -11.45 -4.68
CA GLN A 4 -9.09 -10.53 -5.53
C GLN A 4 -10.01 -9.43 -6.04
N VAL A 5 -9.62 -8.16 -5.90
CA VAL A 5 -10.50 -7.03 -6.24
C VAL A 5 -10.04 -6.24 -7.46
N ASN A 6 -8.79 -6.41 -7.89
CA ASN A 6 -8.23 -5.74 -9.05
C ASN A 6 -8.20 -6.70 -10.27
N PRO A 7 -8.78 -6.33 -11.43
CA PRO A 7 -8.68 -7.14 -12.64
C PRO A 7 -7.30 -7.01 -13.31
N ASN A 8 -6.62 -5.88 -13.11
CA ASN A 8 -5.27 -5.61 -13.58
C ASN A 8 -4.38 -5.28 -12.37
N ARG A 9 -3.07 -5.53 -12.48
CA ARG A 9 -2.10 -5.14 -11.46
C ARG A 9 -2.24 -3.67 -11.07
N VAL A 10 -2.09 -3.37 -9.79
CA VAL A 10 -2.12 -2.00 -9.25
C VAL A 10 -0.68 -1.56 -9.03
N CYS A 11 -0.24 -0.53 -9.75
CA CYS A 11 1.12 -0.01 -9.65
C CYS A 11 1.12 1.35 -8.93
N PHE A 12 2.10 1.57 -8.06
CA PHE A 12 2.32 2.84 -7.37
C PHE A 12 3.80 3.21 -7.34
N GLY A 13 4.08 4.50 -7.42
CA GLY A 13 5.40 5.10 -7.38
C GLY A 13 5.74 5.66 -6.01
N ALA A 14 6.94 6.22 -5.90
CA ALA A 14 7.47 6.74 -4.64
C ALA A 14 7.41 8.27 -4.52
N LYS A 15 6.87 8.97 -5.54
CA LYS A 15 6.76 10.43 -5.62
C LYS A 15 5.77 10.91 -6.69
N ASP A 16 5.52 12.23 -6.72
CA ASP A 16 4.79 12.95 -7.78
C ASP A 16 3.31 12.55 -7.90
N ASP A 17 2.64 12.31 -6.76
CA ASP A 17 1.26 11.84 -6.65
C ASP A 17 1.01 10.51 -7.40
N SER A 18 2.02 9.64 -7.48
CA SER A 18 2.00 8.42 -8.28
C SER A 18 1.32 7.23 -7.57
N TYR A 19 0.14 7.43 -6.98
CA TYR A 19 -0.61 6.36 -6.32
C TYR A 19 -1.18 5.32 -7.29
N GLY A 20 -1.39 4.11 -6.78
CA GLY A 20 -2.11 3.04 -7.49
C GLY A 20 -3.55 2.95 -7.01
N ALA A 21 -4.54 3.13 -7.89
CA ALA A 21 -5.95 3.06 -7.52
C ALA A 21 -6.59 1.70 -7.86
N PHE A 22 -7.52 1.26 -7.02
CA PHE A 22 -8.38 0.09 -7.29
C PHE A 22 -9.76 0.29 -6.65
N ALA A 23 -10.77 -0.42 -7.16
CA ALA A 23 -12.13 -0.38 -6.65
C ALA A 23 -12.56 -1.76 -6.16
N VAL A 24 -13.32 -1.82 -5.08
CA VAL A 24 -13.93 -3.08 -4.62
C VAL A 24 -15.21 -3.32 -5.43
N PRO A 25 -15.38 -4.48 -6.09
CA PRO A 25 -16.54 -4.74 -6.95
C PRO A 25 -17.79 -5.18 -6.18
N TYR A 26 -17.70 -5.38 -4.86
CA TYR A 26 -18.75 -5.93 -4.02
C TYR A 26 -19.15 -4.99 -2.88
N ASP A 27 -20.42 -5.07 -2.49
CA ASP A 27 -20.91 -4.48 -1.25
C ASP A 27 -20.52 -5.35 -0.05
N GLY A 28 -20.26 -4.71 1.09
CA GLY A 28 -20.08 -5.41 2.36
C GLY A 28 -19.10 -4.71 3.29
N ASN A 29 -18.50 -5.47 4.20
CA ASN A 29 -17.62 -4.92 5.21
C ASN A 29 -16.21 -5.48 5.03
N VAL A 30 -15.26 -4.63 4.67
CA VAL A 30 -13.84 -5.00 4.57
C VAL A 30 -13.27 -5.11 5.97
N VAL A 31 -12.70 -6.27 6.29
CA VAL A 31 -12.01 -6.51 7.57
C VAL A 31 -10.50 -6.52 7.40
N SER A 32 -9.96 -6.98 6.29
CA SER A 32 -8.50 -7.01 6.08
C SER A 32 -8.16 -6.85 4.62
N LEU A 33 -6.92 -6.42 4.37
CA LEU A 33 -6.40 -6.21 3.04
C LEU A 33 -5.04 -6.90 2.91
N ARG A 34 -4.83 -7.56 1.77
CA ARG A 34 -3.59 -8.24 1.42
C ARG A 34 -3.09 -7.70 0.09
N LEU A 35 -1.82 -7.29 0.06
CA LEU A 35 -1.10 -6.91 -1.15
C LEU A 35 -0.14 -8.04 -1.51
N VAL A 36 -0.13 -8.50 -2.75
CA VAL A 36 0.78 -9.53 -3.24
C VAL A 36 1.68 -8.89 -4.29
N TYR A 37 2.99 -8.93 -4.08
CA TYR A 37 3.97 -8.34 -4.99
C TYR A 37 3.96 -9.07 -6.34
N ILE A 38 4.06 -8.30 -7.42
CA ILE A 38 4.18 -8.83 -8.79
C ILE A 38 5.55 -8.48 -9.37
N SER A 39 5.88 -7.18 -9.42
CA SER A 39 7.05 -6.69 -10.14
C SER A 39 7.41 -5.26 -9.77
N GLY A 40 8.66 -4.87 -10.02
CA GLY A 40 9.14 -3.50 -9.87
C GLY A 40 9.76 -3.25 -8.51
N PHE A 41 9.99 -1.98 -8.19
CA PHE A 41 10.56 -1.57 -6.92
C PHE A 41 10.28 -0.10 -6.67
N VAL A 42 10.30 0.29 -5.40
CA VAL A 42 10.30 1.68 -4.93
C VAL A 42 11.51 1.92 -4.04
N SER A 43 11.99 3.16 -3.99
CA SER A 43 13.10 3.54 -3.14
C SER A 43 13.03 5.01 -2.72
N CYS A 44 13.59 5.26 -1.54
CA CYS A 44 13.73 6.54 -0.86
C CYS A 44 15.00 7.32 -1.25
N GLN A 45 15.81 6.83 -2.20
CA GLN A 45 17.10 7.45 -2.55
C GLN A 45 17.63 7.06 -3.95
N TYR A 46 17.59 7.96 -4.92
CA TYR A 46 17.96 7.72 -6.33
C TYR A 46 19.41 7.28 -6.61
N HIS A 47 20.32 7.46 -5.66
CA HIS A 47 21.76 7.24 -5.86
C HIS A 47 22.33 5.93 -5.31
N THR A 48 21.57 5.18 -4.51
CA THR A 48 22.10 3.99 -3.83
C THR A 48 21.45 2.72 -4.35
N MET A 49 21.77 2.35 -5.60
CA MET A 49 21.59 0.97 -6.03
C MET A 49 22.47 0.04 -5.16
N PRO A 50 21.98 -1.13 -4.72
CA PRO A 50 20.78 -1.85 -5.15
C PRO A 50 19.54 -1.68 -4.22
N GLN A 51 19.36 -0.55 -3.53
CA GLN A 51 18.41 -0.41 -2.39
C GLN A 51 16.91 -0.27 -2.76
N GLY A 52 16.47 -0.85 -3.88
CA GLY A 52 15.04 -0.97 -4.19
C GLY A 52 14.32 -1.91 -3.22
N SER A 53 13.01 -1.71 -3.04
CA SER A 53 12.17 -2.60 -2.25
C SER A 53 10.77 -2.75 -2.83
N HIS A 54 10.03 -3.76 -2.38
CA HIS A 54 8.64 -3.96 -2.79
C HIS A 54 7.69 -2.94 -2.14
N TRP A 55 7.93 -2.56 -0.88
CA TRP A 55 6.92 -1.89 -0.03
C TRP A 55 7.44 -0.73 0.83
N GLY A 56 8.68 -0.27 0.60
CA GLY A 56 9.36 0.48 1.64
C GLY A 56 10.60 1.24 1.21
N CYS A 57 11.45 1.48 2.21
CA CYS A 57 12.77 2.05 2.07
C CYS A 57 13.78 1.05 2.63
N ALA A 58 14.50 0.35 1.74
CA ALA A 58 15.48 -0.67 2.16
C ALA A 58 16.60 -0.08 3.02
N LYS A 59 17.04 1.15 2.70
CA LYS A 59 18.07 1.89 3.45
C LYS A 59 17.71 2.07 4.92
N GLU A 60 16.44 2.36 5.19
CA GLU A 60 15.93 2.59 6.54
C GLU A 60 15.40 1.31 7.18
N SER A 61 15.34 0.20 6.41
CA SER A 61 14.72 -1.06 6.80
C SER A 61 13.26 -0.90 7.26
N GLN A 62 12.50 -0.05 6.56
CA GLN A 62 11.15 0.36 6.95
C GLN A 62 10.11 0.09 5.87
N LEU A 63 8.90 -0.26 6.32
CA LEU A 63 7.71 -0.26 5.49
C LEU A 63 7.17 1.17 5.34
N THR A 64 6.75 1.52 4.12
CA THR A 64 6.19 2.84 3.80
C THR A 64 4.87 2.76 3.05
N THR A 65 4.44 1.57 2.61
CA THR A 65 3.18 1.39 1.88
C THR A 65 1.96 1.70 2.74
N LEU A 66 1.11 2.61 2.28
CA LEU A 66 -0.16 2.95 2.91
C LEU A 66 -1.30 2.66 1.94
N VAL A 67 -2.46 2.30 2.46
CA VAL A 67 -3.71 2.23 1.68
C VAL A 67 -4.68 3.26 2.23
N THR A 68 -5.15 4.15 1.36
CA THR A 68 -6.10 5.22 1.70
C THR A 68 -7.43 5.02 0.98
N ASN A 69 -8.45 5.79 1.37
CA ASN A 69 -9.61 6.03 0.51
C ASN A 69 -9.33 7.12 -0.54
N GLU A 70 -10.33 7.51 -1.34
CA GLU A 70 -10.23 8.57 -2.36
C GLU A 70 -9.95 9.98 -1.82
N ARG A 71 -10.08 10.19 -0.51
CA ARG A 71 -9.78 11.45 0.18
C ARG A 71 -8.38 11.45 0.80
N ASN A 72 -7.55 10.45 0.50
CA ASN A 72 -6.21 10.29 1.07
C ASN A 72 -6.21 10.12 2.60
N GLU A 73 -7.33 9.64 3.15
CA GLU A 73 -7.43 9.22 4.55
C GLU A 73 -6.91 7.78 4.66
N VAL A 74 -5.92 7.56 5.52
CA VAL A 74 -5.28 6.25 5.70
C VAL A 74 -6.26 5.25 6.30
N ILE A 75 -6.50 4.15 5.60
CA ILE A 75 -7.31 3.01 6.05
C ILE A 75 -6.41 1.89 6.57
N PHE A 76 -5.32 1.60 5.85
CA PHE A 76 -4.34 0.59 6.26
C PHE A 76 -2.90 1.12 6.19
N PRO A 77 -2.06 0.77 7.19
CA PRO A 77 -2.45 0.19 8.47
C PRO A 77 -3.25 1.19 9.33
N ARG A 78 -4.15 0.69 10.20
CA ARG A 78 -4.98 1.52 11.09
C ARG A 78 -4.22 2.09 12.30
N TYR A 79 -2.89 2.08 12.28
CA TYR A 79 -2.08 2.66 13.36
C TYR A 79 -1.85 4.16 13.07
N ASN A 80 -2.13 4.97 14.09
CA ASN A 80 -2.20 6.43 14.05
C ASN A 80 -1.05 7.14 13.29
N ASP A 81 -1.45 8.07 12.41
CA ASP A 81 -0.77 9.31 12.03
C ASP A 81 0.23 9.31 10.86
N ARG A 82 0.05 8.47 9.82
CA ARG A 82 0.99 8.47 8.68
C ARG A 82 2.44 8.30 9.17
N LYS A 83 2.66 7.52 10.24
CA LYS A 83 3.98 7.27 10.85
C LYS A 83 4.63 6.03 10.24
N ILE A 84 5.91 5.86 10.52
CA ILE A 84 6.64 4.61 10.26
C ILE A 84 5.95 3.50 11.05
N TYR A 85 5.71 2.35 10.42
CA TYR A 85 5.03 1.22 11.03
C TYR A 85 5.80 -0.08 10.80
N SER A 86 5.50 -1.08 11.63
CA SER A 86 5.95 -2.45 11.45
C SER A 86 4.75 -3.39 11.35
N LEU A 87 4.92 -4.47 10.58
CA LEU A 87 3.98 -5.58 10.51
C LEU A 87 4.73 -6.83 10.94
N ALA A 88 4.30 -7.46 12.03
CA ALA A 88 4.97 -8.65 12.56
C ALA A 88 5.07 -9.74 11.49
N GLY A 89 6.29 -10.21 11.20
CA GLY A 89 6.58 -11.20 10.16
C GLY A 89 6.81 -10.64 8.76
N TYR A 90 6.71 -9.31 8.57
CA TYR A 90 6.87 -8.65 7.28
C TYR A 90 8.00 -7.62 7.30
N ASN A 91 8.62 -7.41 6.14
CA ASN A 91 9.63 -6.39 5.90
C ASN A 91 9.41 -5.73 4.53
N TYR A 92 10.24 -4.74 4.20
CA TYR A 92 10.16 -3.95 2.96
C TYR A 92 10.24 -4.78 1.67
N ASN A 93 10.71 -6.02 1.74
CA ASN A 93 10.87 -6.92 0.59
C ASN A 93 10.07 -8.23 0.71
N SER A 94 9.13 -8.32 1.64
CA SER A 94 8.23 -9.47 1.73
C SER A 94 7.49 -9.70 0.40
N PRO A 95 7.12 -10.95 0.05
CA PRO A 95 6.37 -11.23 -1.19
C PRO A 95 4.92 -10.73 -1.11
N GLU A 96 4.44 -10.42 0.09
CA GLU A 96 3.11 -9.88 0.34
C GLU A 96 3.11 -9.04 1.61
N LEU A 97 2.07 -8.22 1.79
CA LEU A 97 1.73 -7.59 3.06
C LEU A 97 0.28 -7.94 3.42
N ILE A 98 0.05 -8.34 4.66
CA ILE A 98 -1.31 -8.50 5.19
C ILE A 98 -1.54 -7.45 6.28
N PHE A 99 -2.45 -6.53 6.01
CA PHE A 99 -2.93 -5.56 6.99
C PHE A 99 -4.08 -6.18 7.79
N LYS A 100 -3.84 -6.34 9.10
CA LYS A 100 -4.72 -7.07 10.01
C LYS A 100 -6.04 -6.34 10.30
N LEU A 101 -6.98 -7.11 10.87
CA LEU A 101 -8.39 -6.82 11.09
C LEU A 101 -8.72 -5.38 11.51
N LEU A 102 -9.50 -4.69 10.68
CA LEU A 102 -10.16 -3.45 11.04
C LEU A 102 -11.19 -3.70 12.14
N SER A 103 -11.11 -2.88 13.19
CA SER A 103 -12.12 -2.82 14.25
C SER A 103 -12.53 -1.37 14.49
N PRO A 104 -13.78 -0.97 14.14
CA PRO A 104 -14.78 -1.75 13.40
C PRO A 104 -14.38 -2.03 11.93
N PRO A 105 -14.95 -3.05 11.27
CA PRO A 105 -14.84 -3.26 9.83
C PRO A 105 -15.24 -2.01 9.03
N LEU A 106 -14.69 -1.85 7.83
CA LEU A 106 -15.02 -0.73 6.93
C LEU A 106 -16.16 -1.14 5.99
N LYS A 107 -17.32 -0.52 6.15
CA LYS A 107 -18.43 -0.68 5.21
C LYS A 107 -18.09 -0.04 3.87
N VAL A 108 -18.19 -0.80 2.79
CA VAL A 108 -17.96 -0.36 1.41
C VAL A 108 -19.15 -0.75 0.53
N PHE A 109 -19.29 -0.03 -0.57
CA PHE A 109 -20.21 -0.34 -1.65
C PHE A 109 -19.40 -0.65 -2.91
N SER A 110 -20.01 -1.35 -3.87
CA SER A 110 -19.42 -1.60 -5.18
C SER A 110 -18.96 -0.28 -5.80
N GLY A 111 -17.71 -0.24 -6.25
CA GLY A 111 -17.06 0.96 -6.76
C GLY A 111 -16.35 1.80 -5.70
N TYR A 112 -16.40 1.44 -4.41
CA TYR A 112 -15.60 2.11 -3.38
C TYR A 112 -14.12 1.99 -3.73
N LYS A 113 -13.43 3.13 -3.90
CA LYS A 113 -12.03 3.14 -4.32
C LYS A 113 -11.07 3.33 -3.17
N PHE A 114 -9.98 2.58 -3.27
CA PHE A 114 -8.80 2.72 -2.45
C PHE A 114 -7.62 3.20 -3.31
N ARG A 115 -6.60 3.72 -2.64
CA ARG A 115 -5.32 4.08 -3.26
C ARG A 115 -4.18 3.45 -2.46
N ILE A 116 -3.22 2.86 -3.15
CA ILE A 116 -1.95 2.40 -2.59
C ILE A 116 -0.92 3.50 -2.79
N TRP A 117 -0.27 3.89 -1.71
CA TRP A 117 0.64 5.01 -1.65
C TRP A 117 1.99 4.60 -1.09
N TYR A 118 3.03 5.25 -1.57
CA TYR A 118 4.27 5.40 -0.82
C TYR A 118 4.11 6.54 0.19
N ARG A 119 4.51 6.35 1.45
CA ARG A 119 4.26 7.34 2.52
C ARG A 119 4.74 8.76 2.20
N GLN A 120 5.97 8.92 1.70
CA GLN A 120 6.52 10.25 1.42
C GLN A 120 5.78 10.99 0.30
N ASP A 121 5.30 10.23 -0.70
CA ASP A 121 4.45 10.70 -1.80
C ASP A 121 3.09 11.19 -1.26
N LEU A 122 2.39 10.37 -0.47
CA LEU A 122 1.12 10.75 0.17
C LEU A 122 1.23 12.04 1.00
N LEU A 123 2.40 12.27 1.61
CA LEU A 123 2.66 13.41 2.48
C LEU A 123 3.21 14.62 1.74
N ASN A 124 3.56 14.50 0.46
CA ASN A 124 4.32 15.49 -0.30
C ASN A 124 5.56 15.96 0.49
N SER A 125 6.30 15.00 1.08
CA SER A 125 7.36 15.30 2.04
C SER A 125 8.57 14.41 1.83
N SER A 126 9.72 15.05 1.59
CA SER A 126 11.02 14.39 1.41
C SER A 126 11.02 13.34 0.29
N GLU A 127 10.31 13.61 -0.82
CA GLU A 127 10.19 12.67 -1.94
C GLU A 127 11.09 13.00 -3.16
N GLY A 128 11.79 14.13 -3.14
CA GLY A 128 12.53 14.63 -4.32
C GLY A 128 13.64 13.68 -4.80
N ASN A 129 14.16 12.85 -3.91
CA ASN A 129 15.17 11.81 -4.18
C ASN A 129 14.56 10.41 -4.28
N ASN A 130 13.24 10.26 -4.26
CA ASN A 130 12.56 8.98 -4.40
C ASN A 130 12.45 8.59 -5.88
N TYR A 131 12.36 7.29 -6.13
CA TYR A 131 12.24 6.76 -7.49
C TYR A 131 11.67 5.34 -7.50
N GLY A 132 11.31 4.90 -8.71
CA GLY A 132 10.79 3.57 -8.96
C GLY A 132 9.27 3.51 -8.90
N GLN A 133 8.76 2.39 -9.38
CA GLN A 133 7.37 2.00 -9.35
C GLN A 133 7.30 0.50 -9.07
N THR A 134 6.38 0.11 -8.20
CA THR A 134 6.12 -1.29 -7.83
C THR A 134 4.66 -1.64 -8.09
N CYS A 135 4.38 -2.90 -8.41
CA CYS A 135 3.05 -3.38 -8.78
C CYS A 135 2.64 -4.57 -7.93
N ALA A 136 1.35 -4.63 -7.60
CA ALA A 136 0.78 -5.64 -6.73
C ALA A 136 -0.63 -6.09 -7.18
N ASP A 137 -0.99 -7.31 -6.79
CA ASP A 137 -2.38 -7.74 -6.70
C ASP A 137 -2.95 -7.42 -5.33
N VAL A 138 -4.26 -7.18 -5.29
CA VAL A 138 -4.98 -6.75 -4.11
C VAL A 138 -6.09 -7.74 -3.79
N TYR A 139 -6.06 -8.22 -2.54
CA TYR A 139 -7.09 -9.08 -2.00
C TYR A 139 -7.72 -8.43 -0.77
N VAL A 140 -9.02 -8.61 -0.61
CA VAL A 140 -9.75 -8.20 0.60
C VAL A 140 -10.35 -9.42 1.28
N LEU A 141 -10.40 -9.37 2.60
CA LEU A 141 -11.23 -10.24 3.41
C LEU A 141 -12.47 -9.44 3.82
N MET A 142 -13.65 -10.01 3.61
CA MET A 142 -14.93 -9.39 3.92
C MET A 142 -15.75 -10.23 4.89
N ASN A 143 -16.61 -9.57 5.67
CA ASN A 143 -17.63 -10.19 6.52
C ASN A 143 -19.04 -9.70 6.21
#